data_AF-A0A914KUT4-F1
#
_entry.id   AF-A0A914KUT4-F1
#
_cell.length_a   1.000
_cell.length_b   1.000
_cell.length_c   1.000
_cell.angle_alpha   90.00
_cell.angle_beta   90.00
_cell.angle_gamma   90.00
#
_symmetry.space_group_name_H-M   'P 1'
#
loop_
_entity.id
_entity.type
_entity.pdbx_description
1 polymer ?
#
loop_
_entity_poly.entity_id
_entity_poly.type
_entity_poly.pdbx_seq_one_letter_code
_entity_poly.pdbx_strand_id
1 'polypeptide(L)'
;MKLYVKKVDLMDGLALDIAKRLETKPARYSIRKTMMKPLFISQGRYEFNANLFMDQIPRRITLGLVSNSDYVGDIKRSPFNFHHFNVREISIIANGRNYPQAPYDFDYENGKYVRAFNDMDEAVGLSNSTESNGITLQQYGKTHCIYVFNLTNSGEDQGGTFDLIKNGTTAVNIKFSKPVPEGGIMLIVMGEADSLIMLDKNRTIASDTTI
;
A
#
# COMPACT_ATOMS: atom_id res chain seq x y z
N MET A 1 -21.43 15.99 -3.29
CA MET A 1 -21.35 14.52 -3.14
C MET A 1 -22.43 14.11 -2.15
N LYS A 2 -23.36 13.22 -2.50
CA LYS A 2 -24.46 12.77 -1.61
C LYS A 2 -24.15 11.34 -1.14
N LEU A 3 -24.04 11.14 0.18
CA LEU A 3 -23.83 9.82 0.77
C LEU A 3 -25.19 9.20 1.09
N TYR A 4 -25.50 8.06 0.49
CA TYR A 4 -26.71 7.29 0.78
C TYR A 4 -26.35 6.17 1.75
N VAL A 5 -26.94 6.17 2.94
CA VAL A 5 -26.66 5.19 4.00
C VAL A 5 -27.96 4.51 4.42
N LYS A 6 -27.92 3.19 4.61
CA LYS A 6 -29.04 2.45 5.18
C LYS A 6 -29.14 2.75 6.67
N LYS A 7 -30.26 3.33 7.10
CA LYS A 7 -30.59 3.52 8.51
C LYS A 7 -31.27 2.26 9.03
N VAL A 8 -30.83 1.77 10.18
CA VAL A 8 -31.52 0.72 10.93
C VAL A 8 -32.04 1.35 12.22
N ASP A 9 -33.32 1.19 12.52
CA ASP A 9 -33.89 1.63 13.79
C ASP A 9 -33.62 0.56 14.86
N LEU A 10 -33.02 0.99 15.96
CA LEU A 10 -32.66 0.14 17.09
C LEU A 10 -33.82 0.08 18.08
N MET A 11 -33.97 -1.03 18.79
CA MET A 11 -34.88 -1.11 19.94
C MET A 11 -34.44 -0.11 21.02
N ASP A 12 -35.39 0.58 21.66
CA ASP A 12 -35.11 1.66 22.62
C ASP A 12 -34.19 1.22 23.78
N GLY A 13 -34.34 -0.02 24.26
CA GLY A 13 -33.48 -0.58 25.31
C GLY A 13 -32.01 -0.69 24.89
N LEU A 14 -31.74 -1.05 23.63
CA LEU A 14 -30.38 -1.12 23.09
C LEU A 14 -29.78 0.27 22.85
N ALA A 15 -30.61 1.21 22.38
CA ALA A 15 -30.19 2.61 22.21
C ALA A 15 -29.77 3.25 23.54
N LEU A 16 -30.51 2.98 24.62
CA LEU A 16 -30.18 3.47 25.97
C LEU A 16 -28.90 2.83 26.52
N ASP A 17 -28.68 1.52 26.30
CA ASP A 17 -27.44 0.85 26.71
C ASP A 17 -26.23 1.42 25.97
N ILE A 18 -26.33 1.63 24.66
CA ILE A 18 -25.26 2.25 23.85
C ILE A 18 -24.97 3.67 24.35
N ALA A 19 -26.00 4.48 24.64
CA ALA A 19 -25.83 5.84 25.14
C ALA A 19 -25.11 5.86 26.50
N LYS A 20 -25.48 4.98 27.45
CA LYS A 20 -24.79 4.85 28.74
C LYS A 20 -23.34 4.40 28.60
N ARG A 21 -23.05 3.50 27.66
CA ARG A 21 -21.67 3.07 27.37
C ARG A 21 -20.85 4.22 26.80
N LEU A 22 -21.44 5.05 25.93
CA LEU A 22 -20.77 6.21 25.32
C LEU A 22 -20.38 7.28 26.35
N GLU A 23 -21.08 7.36 27.47
CA GLU A 23 -20.73 8.25 28.61
C GLU A 23 -19.44 7.82 29.32
N THR A 24 -19.14 6.51 29.33
CA THR A 24 -17.97 5.96 30.05
C THR A 24 -16.80 5.68 29.13
N LYS A 25 -17.05 5.28 27.88
CA LYS A 25 -16.01 4.99 26.89
C LYS A 25 -16.45 5.46 25.50
N PRO A 26 -15.57 6.15 24.75
CA PRO A 26 -15.89 6.51 23.38
C PRO A 26 -16.06 5.25 22.52
N ALA A 27 -16.98 5.31 21.56
CA ALA A 27 -17.08 4.27 20.54
C ALA A 27 -15.84 4.34 19.63
N ARG A 28 -15.25 3.18 19.35
CA ARG A 28 -14.01 3.05 18.57
C ARG A 28 -14.29 2.25 17.32
N TYR A 29 -13.98 2.84 16.17
CA TYR A 29 -14.12 2.22 14.86
C TYR A 29 -12.74 2.10 14.23
N SER A 30 -12.27 0.87 14.03
CA SER A 30 -11.07 0.61 13.25
C SER A 30 -11.38 0.80 11.77
N ILE A 31 -10.57 1.62 11.11
CA ILE A 31 -10.66 1.87 9.67
C ILE A 31 -9.30 1.65 9.03
N ARG A 32 -9.31 1.30 7.74
CA ARG A 32 -8.11 1.30 6.91
C ARG A 32 -8.02 2.63 6.18
N LYS A 33 -6.94 3.38 6.42
CA LYS A 33 -6.60 4.60 5.69
C LYS A 33 -5.61 4.28 4.59
N THR A 34 -5.84 4.83 3.41
CA THR A 34 -4.88 4.81 2.30
C THR A 34 -4.09 6.12 2.28
N MET A 35 -2.78 6.01 2.10
CA MET A 35 -1.84 7.13 1.97
C MET A 35 -1.12 6.98 0.64
N MET A 36 -1.10 8.04 -0.16
CA MET A 36 -0.45 8.01 -1.47
C MET A 36 0.69 9.02 -1.54
N LYS A 37 1.80 8.63 -2.17
CA LYS A 37 2.94 9.51 -2.39
C LYS A 37 3.57 9.24 -3.76
N PRO A 38 3.53 10.19 -4.70
CA PRO A 38 4.31 10.10 -5.93
C PRO A 38 5.75 10.57 -5.70
N LEU A 39 6.72 9.91 -6.34
CA LEU A 39 8.13 10.25 -6.29
C LEU A 39 8.74 10.20 -7.68
N PHE A 40 9.35 11.31 -8.12
CA PHE A 40 10.01 11.39 -9.42
C PHE A 40 11.44 10.83 -9.35
N ILE A 41 11.80 9.97 -10.30
CA ILE A 41 13.14 9.42 -10.47
C ILE A 41 13.71 9.95 -11.79
N SER A 42 14.81 10.72 -11.70
CA SER A 42 15.44 11.31 -12.87
C SER A 42 16.10 10.27 -13.78
N GLN A 43 16.15 10.58 -15.08
CA GLN A 43 16.84 9.77 -16.08
C GLN A 43 18.33 9.54 -15.72
N GLY A 44 18.90 8.44 -16.23
CA GLY A 44 20.32 8.11 -16.07
C GLY A 44 20.71 7.54 -14.70
N ARG A 45 19.79 7.48 -13.74
CA ARG A 45 20.06 6.89 -12.41
C ARG A 45 20.09 5.36 -12.47
N TYR A 46 21.00 4.78 -11.69
CA TYR A 46 21.05 3.33 -11.42
C TYR A 46 20.50 2.98 -10.04
N GLU A 47 20.41 3.96 -9.14
CA GLU A 47 19.91 3.78 -7.78
C GLU A 47 18.98 4.92 -7.39
N PHE A 48 17.98 4.60 -6.58
CA PHE A 48 17.02 5.55 -6.03
C PHE A 48 16.67 5.17 -4.60
N ASN A 49 16.87 6.11 -3.68
CA ASN A 49 16.53 5.94 -2.27
C ASN A 49 15.72 7.15 -1.81
N ALA A 50 14.59 6.93 -1.14
CA ALA A 50 13.72 8.00 -0.66
C ALA A 50 12.88 7.59 0.55
N ASN A 51 12.61 8.55 1.44
CA ASN A 51 11.66 8.35 2.53
C ASN A 51 10.22 8.35 2.00
N LEU A 52 9.42 7.38 2.44
CA LEU A 52 8.02 7.22 2.07
C LEU A 52 7.10 7.91 3.08
N PHE A 53 6.88 7.28 4.24
CA PHE A 53 6.03 7.76 5.33
C PHE A 53 6.86 7.97 6.60
N MET A 54 6.63 9.06 7.34
CA MET A 54 7.47 9.43 8.49
C MET A 54 6.78 9.23 9.86
N ASP A 55 5.45 9.29 9.90
CA ASP A 55 4.72 9.28 11.18
C ASP A 55 4.21 7.88 11.55
N GLN A 56 3.79 7.12 10.55
CA GLN A 56 3.18 5.81 10.71
C GLN A 56 3.76 4.82 9.71
N ILE A 57 4.09 3.63 10.19
CA ILE A 57 4.49 2.51 9.34
C ILE A 57 3.21 1.88 8.79
N PRO A 58 2.99 1.91 7.46
CA PRO A 58 1.87 1.21 6.85
C PRO A 58 1.99 -0.29 7.09
N ARG A 59 0.85 -0.96 7.15
CA ARG A 59 0.75 -2.43 7.20
C ARG A 59 1.16 -3.05 5.87
N ARG A 60 0.82 -2.36 4.78
CA ARG A 60 1.10 -2.78 3.41
C ARG A 60 1.56 -1.58 2.60
N ILE A 61 2.62 -1.78 1.82
CA ILE A 61 3.11 -0.77 0.87
C ILE A 61 3.07 -1.38 -0.53
N THR A 62 2.33 -0.75 -1.42
CA THR A 62 2.27 -1.07 -2.84
C THR A 62 3.05 -0.02 -3.62
N LEU A 63 3.96 -0.49 -4.47
CA LEU A 63 4.80 0.32 -5.34
C LEU A 63 4.51 -0.02 -6.79
N GLY A 64 4.30 1.00 -7.61
CA GLY A 64 4.20 0.88 -9.05
C GLY A 64 5.09 1.91 -9.74
N LEU A 65 5.79 1.51 -10.79
CA LEU A 65 6.60 2.41 -11.59
C LEU A 65 5.91 2.65 -12.93
N VAL A 66 5.78 3.92 -13.32
CA VAL A 66 5.23 4.34 -14.61
C VAL A 66 6.15 5.36 -15.27
N SER A 67 6.08 5.53 -16.58
CA SER A 67 6.86 6.62 -17.20
C SER A 67 6.30 7.97 -16.78
N ASN A 68 7.13 9.00 -16.74
CA ASN A 68 6.65 10.34 -16.39
C ASN A 68 5.55 10.83 -17.34
N SER A 69 5.64 10.51 -18.63
CA SER A 69 4.60 10.79 -19.62
C SER A 69 3.28 10.04 -19.37
N ASP A 70 3.34 8.79 -18.91
CA ASP A 70 2.14 8.02 -18.56
C ASP A 70 1.46 8.62 -17.33
N TYR A 71 2.24 9.12 -16.37
CA TYR A 71 1.74 9.76 -15.16
C TYR A 71 1.09 11.12 -15.41
N VAL A 72 1.72 11.98 -16.22
CA VAL A 72 1.17 13.31 -16.59
C VAL A 72 -0.07 13.16 -17.48
N GLY A 73 -0.14 12.06 -18.25
CA GLY A 73 -1.25 11.75 -19.13
C GLY A 73 -0.94 12.16 -20.57
N ASP A 74 -0.78 11.16 -21.44
CA ASP A 74 -0.69 11.32 -22.89
C ASP A 74 -1.84 10.54 -23.53
N ILE A 75 -2.52 11.15 -24.51
CA ILE A 75 -3.69 10.57 -25.19
C ILE A 75 -3.37 9.20 -25.83
N LYS A 76 -2.12 8.97 -26.24
CA LYS A 76 -1.69 7.72 -26.88
C LYS A 76 -1.17 6.68 -25.90
N ARG A 77 -1.08 7.01 -24.61
CA ARG A 77 -0.47 6.15 -23.59
C ARG A 77 -1.44 5.87 -22.44
N SER A 78 -1.12 4.85 -21.64
CA SER A 78 -1.98 4.42 -20.53
C SER A 78 -1.27 4.62 -19.19
N PRO A 79 -1.90 5.31 -18.21
CA PRO A 79 -1.36 5.45 -16.86
C PRO A 79 -1.37 4.14 -16.06
N PHE A 80 -2.06 3.10 -16.55
CA PHE A 80 -2.17 1.80 -15.89
C PHE A 80 -1.09 0.81 -16.34
N ASN A 81 -0.17 1.23 -17.21
CA ASN A 81 0.96 0.42 -17.64
C ASN A 81 2.11 0.53 -16.63
N PHE A 82 2.13 -0.36 -15.65
CA PHE A 82 3.21 -0.46 -14.68
C PHE A 82 4.37 -1.26 -15.25
N HIS A 83 5.47 -0.58 -15.53
CA HIS A 83 6.66 -1.18 -16.12
C HIS A 83 7.71 -1.45 -15.05
N HIS A 84 8.47 -2.53 -15.22
CA HIS A 84 9.55 -2.87 -14.31
C HIS A 84 10.80 -1.99 -14.47
N PHE A 85 10.96 -1.27 -15.59
CA PHE A 85 12.12 -0.42 -15.90
C PHE A 85 13.50 -1.03 -15.62
N ASN A 86 13.61 -2.35 -15.72
CA ASN A 86 14.80 -3.12 -15.38
C ASN A 86 15.27 -2.93 -13.92
N VAL A 87 14.34 -2.79 -12.98
CA VAL A 87 14.65 -2.89 -11.54
C VAL A 87 15.38 -4.22 -11.29
N ARG A 88 16.50 -4.18 -10.58
CA ARG A 88 17.26 -5.36 -10.18
C ARG A 88 16.95 -5.75 -8.74
N GLU A 89 16.87 -4.75 -7.87
CA GLU A 89 16.64 -4.93 -6.44
C GLU A 89 15.67 -3.85 -5.98
N ILE A 90 14.70 -4.24 -5.16
CA ILE A 90 13.76 -3.32 -4.52
C ILE A 90 13.54 -3.76 -3.08
N SER A 91 13.58 -2.82 -2.15
CA SER A 91 13.33 -3.09 -0.74
C SER A 91 12.72 -1.89 -0.04
N ILE A 92 11.98 -2.18 1.03
CA ILE A 92 11.49 -1.21 2.00
C ILE A 92 12.30 -1.35 3.28
N ILE A 93 12.85 -0.25 3.78
CA ILE A 93 13.35 -0.15 5.15
C ILE A 93 12.21 0.36 6.03
N ALA A 94 11.83 -0.39 7.06
CA ALA A 94 10.93 0.07 8.12
C ALA A 94 11.57 -0.22 9.49
N ASN A 95 11.73 0.82 10.33
CA ASN A 95 12.39 0.73 11.65
C ASN A 95 13.74 -0.04 11.62
N GLY A 96 14.56 0.20 10.59
CA GLY A 96 15.88 -0.44 10.45
C GLY A 96 15.85 -1.89 9.98
N ARG A 97 14.68 -2.45 9.64
CA ARG A 97 14.54 -3.78 9.01
C ARG A 97 14.23 -3.66 7.52
N ASN A 98 14.85 -4.51 6.72
CA ASN A 98 14.59 -4.61 5.29
C ASN A 98 13.45 -5.59 4.98
N TYR A 99 12.61 -5.20 4.03
CA TYR A 99 11.50 -5.98 3.50
C TYR A 99 11.60 -6.05 1.97
N PRO A 100 11.64 -7.25 1.37
CA PRO A 100 11.81 -8.55 2.04
C PRO A 100 13.16 -8.64 2.76
N GLN A 101 13.26 -9.53 3.75
CA GLN A 101 14.52 -9.74 4.48
C GLN A 101 15.61 -10.32 3.58
N ALA A 102 15.23 -11.23 2.68
CA ALA A 102 16.10 -11.71 1.61
C ALA A 102 15.82 -10.87 0.35
N PRO A 103 16.81 -10.10 -0.14
CA PRO A 103 16.62 -9.17 -1.26
C PRO A 103 16.18 -9.92 -2.52
N TYR A 104 15.47 -9.19 -3.38
CA TYR A 104 15.21 -9.67 -4.74
C TYR A 104 16.47 -9.52 -5.60
N ASP A 105 16.66 -10.48 -6.51
CA ASP A 105 17.64 -10.38 -7.60
C ASP A 105 16.89 -10.62 -8.91
N PHE A 106 16.25 -9.55 -9.38
CA PHE A 106 15.40 -9.62 -10.56
C PHE A 106 16.22 -9.71 -11.83
N ASP A 107 15.72 -10.56 -12.72
CA ASP A 107 16.19 -10.68 -14.09
C ASP A 107 14.99 -10.91 -14.99
N TYR A 108 14.48 -9.83 -15.57
CA TYR A 108 13.29 -9.88 -16.41
C TYR A 108 13.54 -10.59 -17.74
N GLU A 109 14.78 -10.59 -18.23
CA GLU A 109 15.16 -11.28 -19.47
C GLU A 109 15.15 -12.80 -19.27
N ASN A 110 15.62 -13.26 -18.11
CA ASN A 110 15.63 -14.69 -17.75
C ASN A 110 14.40 -15.14 -16.93
N GLY A 111 13.36 -14.31 -16.81
CA GLY A 111 12.13 -14.70 -16.12
C GLY A 111 12.20 -14.74 -14.58
N LYS A 112 13.25 -14.21 -13.97
CA LYS A 112 13.43 -14.17 -12.50
C LYS A 112 12.65 -13.03 -11.86
N TYR A 113 11.32 -13.10 -11.93
CA TYR A 113 10.40 -12.20 -11.21
C TYR A 113 9.23 -12.94 -10.55
N VAL A 114 9.22 -14.28 -10.65
CA VAL A 114 8.17 -15.15 -10.10
C VAL A 114 7.97 -14.94 -8.61
N ARG A 115 9.06 -14.70 -7.86
CA ARG A 115 8.99 -14.46 -6.42
C ARG A 115 8.18 -13.20 -6.09
N ALA A 116 8.46 -12.08 -6.77
CA ALA A 116 7.70 -10.84 -6.52
C ALA A 116 6.24 -10.95 -6.97
N PHE A 117 5.96 -11.74 -8.01
CA PHE A 117 4.58 -12.05 -8.40
C PHE A 117 3.85 -12.85 -7.30
N ASN A 118 4.48 -13.90 -6.76
CA ASN A 118 3.90 -14.66 -5.65
C ASN A 118 3.73 -13.82 -4.39
N ASP A 119 4.73 -13.01 -4.04
CA ASP A 119 4.67 -12.12 -2.87
C ASP A 119 3.56 -11.06 -3.04
N MET A 120 3.29 -10.60 -4.28
CA MET A 120 2.15 -9.74 -4.58
C MET A 120 0.82 -10.44 -4.32
N ASP A 121 0.62 -11.63 -4.88
CA ASP A 121 -0.62 -12.39 -4.69
C ASP A 121 -0.85 -12.75 -3.21
N GLU A 122 0.22 -13.03 -2.47
CA GLU A 122 0.16 -13.28 -1.03
C GLU A 122 -0.23 -12.04 -0.26
N ALA A 123 0.41 -10.90 -0.54
CA ALA A 123 0.14 -9.64 0.15
C ALA A 123 -1.23 -9.04 -0.19
N VAL A 124 -1.81 -9.36 -1.34
CA VAL A 124 -3.19 -8.99 -1.71
C VAL A 124 -4.21 -9.97 -1.12
N GLY A 125 -3.77 -11.14 -0.68
CA GLY A 125 -4.62 -12.15 -0.08
C GLY A 125 -5.27 -13.11 -1.09
N LEU A 126 -4.69 -13.23 -2.27
CA LEU A 126 -5.13 -14.15 -3.32
C LEU A 126 -4.45 -15.51 -3.21
N SER A 127 -3.30 -15.58 -2.53
CA SER A 127 -2.64 -16.85 -2.24
C SER A 127 -3.56 -17.81 -1.49
N ASN A 128 -3.64 -19.05 -1.96
CA ASN A 128 -4.53 -20.11 -1.48
C ASN A 128 -6.04 -19.82 -1.62
N SER A 129 -6.43 -18.84 -2.44
CA SER A 129 -7.82 -18.61 -2.85
C SER A 129 -8.07 -19.14 -4.26
N THR A 130 -9.33 -19.38 -4.61
CA THR A 130 -9.74 -19.62 -6.01
C THR A 130 -9.94 -18.32 -6.79
N GLU A 131 -9.65 -17.18 -6.17
CA GLU A 131 -9.82 -15.85 -6.76
C GLU A 131 -8.53 -15.40 -7.45
N SER A 132 -8.66 -14.53 -8.44
CA SER A 132 -7.53 -13.99 -9.19
C SER A 132 -7.72 -12.49 -9.41
N ASN A 133 -6.62 -11.74 -9.35
CA ASN A 133 -6.56 -10.34 -9.75
C ASN A 133 -6.56 -10.15 -11.28
N GLY A 134 -6.57 -11.24 -12.07
CA GLY A 134 -6.54 -11.20 -13.52
C GLY A 134 -5.18 -10.85 -14.13
N ILE A 135 -4.13 -10.69 -13.31
CA ILE A 135 -2.77 -10.42 -13.77
C ILE A 135 -2.05 -11.76 -13.95
N THR A 136 -1.70 -12.09 -15.18
CA THR A 136 -0.86 -13.26 -15.45
C THR A 136 0.60 -12.95 -15.14
N LEU A 137 1.38 -13.99 -14.81
CA LEU A 137 2.83 -13.87 -14.64
C LEU A 137 3.51 -13.18 -15.85
N GLN A 138 3.03 -13.46 -17.07
CA GLN A 138 3.56 -12.86 -18.30
C GLN A 138 3.25 -11.36 -18.41
N GLN A 139 2.06 -10.94 -17.98
CA GLN A 139 1.69 -9.52 -17.91
C GLN A 139 2.47 -8.81 -16.81
N TYR A 140 2.71 -9.46 -15.66
CA TYR A 140 3.51 -8.92 -14.59
C TYR A 140 4.93 -8.56 -15.04
N GLY A 141 5.57 -9.43 -15.83
CA GLY A 141 6.91 -9.19 -16.39
C GLY A 141 6.98 -8.10 -17.47
N LYS A 142 5.85 -7.52 -17.91
CA LYS A 142 5.81 -6.59 -19.06
C LYS A 142 5.08 -5.28 -18.78
N THR A 143 3.84 -5.35 -18.34
CA THR A 143 2.89 -4.21 -18.30
C THR A 143 2.21 -4.00 -16.96
N HIS A 144 2.28 -4.95 -16.03
CA HIS A 144 1.59 -4.90 -14.73
C HIS A 144 2.55 -5.24 -13.58
N CYS A 145 3.75 -4.66 -13.59
CA CYS A 145 4.76 -4.90 -12.56
C CYS A 145 4.45 -4.04 -11.32
N ILE A 146 3.81 -4.66 -10.32
CA ILE A 146 3.44 -4.02 -9.06
C ILE A 146 4.15 -4.76 -7.93
N TYR A 147 4.84 -4.05 -7.06
CA TYR A 147 5.51 -4.64 -5.91
C TYR A 147 4.68 -4.37 -4.66
N VAL A 148 4.34 -5.42 -3.92
CA VAL A 148 3.54 -5.29 -2.69
C VAL A 148 4.33 -5.88 -1.54
N PHE A 149 4.54 -5.08 -0.51
CA PHE A 149 5.26 -5.46 0.69
C PHE A 149 4.29 -5.53 1.85
N ASN A 150 4.15 -6.71 2.44
CA ASN A 150 3.46 -6.88 3.70
C ASN A 150 4.43 -6.59 4.86
N LEU A 151 4.06 -5.66 5.73
CA LEU A 151 4.80 -5.21 6.91
C LEU A 151 4.09 -5.60 8.23
N THR A 152 3.00 -6.36 8.16
CA THR A 152 2.31 -6.87 9.36
C THR A 152 3.20 -7.82 10.15
N ASN A 153 3.02 -7.87 11.47
CA ASN A 153 3.79 -8.80 12.31
C ASN A 153 3.41 -10.26 12.08
N SER A 154 2.16 -10.51 11.70
CA SER A 154 1.61 -11.84 11.48
C SER A 154 2.03 -12.45 10.14
N GLY A 155 2.51 -11.66 9.18
CA GLY A 155 2.69 -12.10 7.79
C GLY A 155 1.37 -12.31 7.03
N GLU A 156 0.25 -12.42 7.77
CA GLU A 156 -1.09 -12.55 7.25
C GLU A 156 -1.87 -11.24 7.46
N ASP A 157 -2.32 -10.60 6.38
CA ASP A 157 -3.31 -9.48 6.42
C ASP A 157 -4.74 -9.99 6.12
N GLN A 158 -4.92 -11.32 6.10
CA GLN A 158 -6.20 -11.97 5.86
C GLN A 158 -7.09 -11.88 7.11
N GLY A 159 -8.34 -11.43 6.95
CA GLY A 159 -9.36 -11.55 8.00
C GLY A 159 -9.70 -10.28 8.80
N GLY A 160 -9.35 -9.09 8.32
CA GLY A 160 -9.80 -7.84 8.95
C GLY A 160 -9.21 -7.61 10.35
N THR A 161 -8.09 -8.25 10.65
CA THR A 161 -7.36 -8.06 11.90
C THR A 161 -6.83 -6.63 11.98
N PHE A 162 -6.89 -6.04 13.17
CA PHE A 162 -6.30 -4.73 13.47
C PHE A 162 -4.93 -4.99 14.10
N ASP A 163 -3.85 -4.54 13.44
CA ASP A 163 -2.50 -4.69 13.99
C ASP A 163 -2.18 -3.44 14.82
N LEU A 164 -1.19 -3.54 15.71
CA LEU A 164 -0.75 -2.37 16.46
C LEU A 164 -0.25 -1.29 15.50
N ILE A 165 -0.78 -0.08 15.67
CA ILE A 165 -0.27 1.11 14.99
C ILE A 165 1.17 1.32 15.44
N LYS A 166 2.11 1.19 14.49
CA LYS A 166 3.53 1.41 14.71
C LYS A 166 3.90 2.80 14.21
N ASN A 167 4.42 3.62 15.12
CA ASN A 167 5.05 4.87 14.74
C ASN A 167 6.46 4.59 14.22
N GLY A 168 6.84 5.28 13.16
CA GLY A 168 8.16 5.14 12.59
C GLY A 168 8.22 5.54 11.12
N THR A 169 9.44 5.55 10.61
CA THR A 169 9.74 5.97 9.25
C THR A 169 9.90 4.77 8.32
N THR A 170 9.44 4.92 7.10
CA THR A 170 9.65 3.97 6.00
C THR A 170 10.44 4.63 4.89
N ALA A 171 11.35 3.89 4.28
CA ALA A 171 12.12 4.32 3.12
C ALA A 171 12.14 3.23 2.05
N VAL A 172 12.20 3.62 0.79
CA VAL A 172 12.37 2.71 -0.34
C VAL A 172 13.79 2.80 -0.86
N ASN A 173 14.36 1.65 -1.21
CA ASN A 173 15.59 1.54 -1.97
C ASN A 173 15.32 0.75 -3.24
N ILE A 174 15.74 1.30 -4.39
CA ILE A 174 15.59 0.68 -5.70
C ILE A 174 16.94 0.73 -6.41
N LYS A 175 17.37 -0.39 -6.96
CA LYS A 175 18.51 -0.47 -7.88
C LYS A 175 18.03 -0.96 -9.23
N PHE A 176 18.56 -0.40 -10.30
CA PHE A 176 18.24 -0.75 -11.67
C PHE A 176 19.44 -1.41 -12.35
N SER A 177 19.21 -2.41 -13.19
CA SER A 177 20.27 -3.03 -14.00
C SER A 177 20.62 -2.20 -15.24
N LYS A 178 19.67 -1.40 -15.73
CA LYS A 178 19.85 -0.42 -16.82
C LYS A 178 19.51 0.97 -16.29
N PRO A 179 20.11 2.05 -16.83
CA PRO A 179 19.80 3.39 -16.36
C PRO A 179 18.32 3.72 -16.61
N VAL A 180 17.73 4.51 -15.72
CA VAL A 180 16.37 5.02 -15.88
C VAL A 180 16.24 5.71 -17.26
N PRO A 181 15.20 5.38 -18.04
CA PRO A 181 15.06 5.88 -19.42
C PRO A 181 14.91 7.40 -19.49
N GLU A 182 15.12 7.92 -20.70
CA GLU A 182 14.95 9.34 -21.00
C GLU A 182 13.53 9.82 -20.65
N GLY A 183 13.44 11.02 -20.07
CA GLY A 183 12.18 11.58 -19.56
C GLY A 183 11.83 11.19 -18.12
N GLY A 184 12.58 10.28 -17.50
CA GLY A 184 12.40 9.88 -16.10
C GLY A 184 11.15 9.04 -15.86
N ILE A 185 11.05 8.51 -14.64
CA ILE A 185 9.95 7.63 -14.23
C ILE A 185 9.31 8.14 -12.94
N MET A 186 8.03 7.85 -12.77
CA MET A 186 7.28 8.14 -11.56
C MET A 186 7.11 6.86 -10.75
N LEU A 187 7.50 6.90 -9.49
CA LEU A 187 7.18 5.88 -8.49
C LEU A 187 5.90 6.30 -7.78
N ILE A 188 4.84 5.51 -7.96
CA ILE A 188 3.58 5.63 -7.25
C ILE A 188 3.66 4.74 -6.01
N VAL A 189 3.56 5.34 -4.84
CA VAL A 189 3.57 4.66 -3.56
C VAL A 189 2.19 4.75 -2.94
N MET A 190 1.62 3.60 -2.59
CA MET A 190 0.38 3.49 -1.83
C MET A 190 0.66 2.73 -0.54
N GLY A 191 0.51 3.39 0.59
CA GLY A 191 0.56 2.79 1.92
C GLY A 191 -0.85 2.59 2.45
N GLU A 192 -1.11 1.43 3.04
CA GLU A 192 -2.33 1.19 3.80
C GLU A 192 -1.98 1.10 5.28
N ALA A 193 -2.66 1.88 6.09
CA ALA A 193 -2.43 1.96 7.52
C ALA A 193 -3.73 1.82 8.30
N ASP A 194 -3.64 1.23 9.48
CA ASP A 194 -4.75 1.21 10.42
C ASP A 194 -4.92 2.58 11.07
N SER A 195 -6.16 3.04 11.17
CA SER A 195 -6.51 4.25 11.90
C SER A 195 -7.75 4.00 12.75
N LEU A 196 -7.87 4.76 13.83
CA LEU A 196 -8.98 4.65 14.76
C LEU A 196 -9.80 5.93 14.71
N ILE A 197 -11.10 5.78 14.41
CA ILE A 197 -12.07 6.84 14.58
C ILE A 197 -12.76 6.64 15.93
N MET A 198 -12.75 7.68 16.75
CA MET A 198 -13.39 7.73 18.05
C MET A 198 -14.59 8.66 18.00
N LEU A 199 -15.70 8.21 18.55
CA LEU A 199 -16.90 9.01 18.73
C LEU A 199 -17.19 9.14 20.23
N ASP A 200 -17.19 10.39 20.70
CA ASP A 200 -17.41 10.71 22.12
C ASP A 200 -18.92 10.84 22.46
N LYS A 201 -19.22 11.07 23.74
CA LYS A 201 -20.59 11.28 24.23
C LYS A 201 -21.33 12.46 23.57
N ASN A 202 -20.59 13.46 23.11
CA ASN A 202 -21.12 14.65 22.44
C ASN A 202 -21.28 14.43 20.93
N ARG A 203 -20.99 13.22 20.43
CA ARG A 203 -20.94 12.86 19.00
C ARG A 203 -19.86 13.63 18.23
N THR A 204 -18.83 14.11 18.93
CA THR A 204 -17.63 14.64 18.32
C THR A 204 -16.82 13.48 17.76
N ILE A 205 -16.33 13.65 16.54
CA ILE A 205 -15.49 12.67 15.87
C ILE A 205 -14.03 13.09 16.05
N ALA A 206 -13.21 12.20 16.58
CA ALA A 206 -11.77 12.36 16.70
C ALA A 206 -11.06 11.20 15.99
N SER A 207 -9.96 11.48 15.28
CA SER A 207 -9.09 10.48 14.67
C SER A 207 -7.74 10.45 15.37
N ASP A 208 -7.18 9.26 15.56
CA ASP A 208 -5.91 9.06 16.28
C ASP A 208 -4.68 9.53 15.48
N THR A 209 -4.84 9.72 14.17
CA THR A 209 -3.79 10.22 13.27
C THR A 209 -4.12 11.64 12.85
N THR A 210 -3.25 12.60 13.17
CA THR A 210 -3.32 13.97 12.65
C THR A 210 -3.32 13.91 11.12
N ILE A 211 -4.29 14.58 10.49
CA ILE A 211 -4.43 14.65 9.02
C ILE A 211 -3.36 15.57 8.46
#